data_AF-R7V2A7-F1
#
_entry.id   AF-R7V2A7-F1
#
_cell.length_a   1.000
_cell.length_b   1.000
_cell.length_c   1.000
_cell.angle_alpha   90.00
_cell.angle_beta   90.00
_cell.angle_gamma   90.00
#
_symmetry.space_group_name_H-M   'P 1'
#
loop_
_entity.id
_entity.type
_entity.pdbx_description
1 polymer ?
#
loop_
_entity_poly.entity_id
_entity_poly.type
_entity_poly.pdbx_seq_one_letter_code
_entity_poly.pdbx_strand_id
1 'polypeptide(L)' 'VEVETPDVMHCNETRYFWISWKNGVIEVGRGLVVGNRVFMVWWKDPEPYKVNGIAISTGFGAEGKWKF' A
#
# COMPACT_ATOMS: atom_id res chain seq x y z
N VAL A 1 4.82 17.12 -1.22
CA VAL A 1 3.57 17.51 -1.90
C VAL A 1 2.57 16.40 -1.61
N GLU A 2 1.46 16.74 -0.96
CA GLU A 2 0.33 15.81 -0.85
C GLU A 2 -0.49 15.93 -2.14
N VAL A 3 -0.94 14.78 -2.65
CA VAL A 3 -1.74 14.70 -3.88
C VAL A 3 -3.03 13.98 -3.52
N GLU A 4 -4.16 14.55 -3.95
CA GLU A 4 -5.44 13.89 -3.78
C GLU A 4 -5.45 12.56 -4.52
N THR A 5 -6.00 11.54 -3.89
CA THR A 5 -6.13 10.21 -4.47
C THR A 5 -7.59 9.79 -4.51
N PRO A 6 -8.42 10.49 -5.31
CA PRO A 6 -9.83 10.17 -5.44
C PRO A 6 -9.97 8.71 -5.88
N ASP A 7 -11.03 8.06 -5.41
CA ASP A 7 -11.34 6.67 -5.74
C ASP A 7 -10.23 5.67 -5.42
N VAL A 8 -9.35 5.93 -4.44
CA VAL A 8 -8.54 4.88 -3.82
C VAL A 8 -9.41 4.01 -2.93
N MET A 9 -10.19 4.63 -2.04
CA MET A 9 -11.05 3.97 -1.06
C MET A 9 -12.53 4.24 -1.37
N HIS A 10 -13.41 3.35 -0.90
CA HIS A 10 -14.86 3.54 -1.02
C HIS A 10 -15.56 2.88 0.18
N CYS A 11 -16.52 3.58 0.81
CA CYS A 11 -17.13 3.14 2.08
C CYS A 11 -18.01 1.89 1.93
N ASN A 12 -18.54 1.63 0.73
CA ASN A 12 -19.52 0.55 0.51
C ASN A 12 -18.88 -0.75 -0.03
N GLU A 13 -17.55 -0.80 -0.17
CA GLU A 13 -16.87 -2.00 -0.67
C GLU A 13 -15.51 -2.23 0.00
N THR A 14 -15.09 -3.49 0.07
CA THR A 14 -13.72 -3.84 0.44
C THR A 14 -12.84 -3.80 -0.81
N ARG A 15 -11.69 -3.15 -0.71
CA ARG A 15 -10.71 -3.08 -1.77
C ARG A 15 -9.45 -3.81 -1.37
N TYR A 16 -8.90 -4.58 -2.30
CA TYR A 16 -7.66 -5.32 -2.10
C TYR A 16 -6.48 -4.45 -2.48
N PHE A 17 -5.50 -4.43 -1.60
CA PHE A 17 -4.21 -3.79 -1.81
C PHE A 17 -3.12 -4.78 -1.48
N TRP A 18 -1.99 -4.60 -2.14
CA TRP A 18 -0.78 -5.32 -1.82
C TRP A 18 0.37 -4.33 -1.67
N ILE A 19 1.31 -4.68 -0.80
CA ILE A 19 2.58 -4.00 -0.62
C ILE A 19 3.69 -5.03 -0.81
N SER A 20 4.76 -4.67 -1.53
CA SER A 20 5.95 -5.49 -1.71
C SER A 20 7.19 -4.68 -1.39
N TRP A 21 8.21 -5.34 -0.85
CA TRP A 21 9.55 -4.79 -0.64
C TRP A 21 10.62 -5.70 -1.29
N LYS A 22 10.21 -6.47 -2.31
CA LYS A 22 11.10 -7.41 -3.00
C LYS A 22 12.25 -6.65 -3.67
N ASN A 23 13.44 -7.23 -3.62
CA ASN A 23 14.65 -6.69 -4.26
C ASN A 23 15.01 -5.24 -3.85
N GLY A 24 14.64 -4.84 -2.63
CA GLY A 24 14.90 -3.49 -2.12
C GLY A 24 14.03 -2.39 -2.73
N VAL A 25 12.95 -2.74 -3.41
CA VAL A 25 11.98 -1.77 -3.98
C VAL A 25 10.67 -1.88 -3.23
N ILE A 26 10.19 -0.77 -2.67
CA ILE A 26 8.85 -0.69 -2.08
C ILE A 26 7.85 -0.36 -3.19
N GLU A 27 6.89 -1.25 -3.39
CA GLU A 27 5.83 -1.11 -4.38
C GLU A 27 4.46 -1.32 -3.72
N VAL A 28 3.47 -0.53 -4.15
CA VAL A 28 2.08 -0.66 -3.73
C VAL A 28 1.19 -0.71 -4.95
N GLY A 29 0.23 -1.63 -4.92
CA GLY A 29 -0.76 -1.76 -5.98
C GLY A 29 -2.11 -2.25 -5.49
N ARG A 30 -3.04 -2.40 -6.44
CA ARG A 30 -4.42 -2.82 -6.18
C ARG A 30 -4.71 -4.22 -6.72
N GLY A 31 -5.63 -4.92 -6.06
CA GLY A 31 -6.09 -6.24 -6.44
C GLY A 31 -5.36 -7.38 -5.71
N LEU A 32 -5.62 -8.60 -6.14
CA LEU A 32 -5.14 -9.83 -5.50
C LEU A 32 -3.77 -10.31 -6.01
N VAL A 33 -3.29 -9.74 -7.12
CA VAL A 33 -2.04 -10.17 -7.78
C VAL A 33 -0.96 -9.14 -7.53
N VAL A 34 0.06 -9.51 -6.75
CA VAL A 34 1.24 -8.67 -6.49
C VAL A 34 1.94 -8.34 -7.81
N GLY A 35 2.30 -7.07 -8.01
CA GLY A 35 2.90 -6.55 -9.25
C GLY A 35 1.89 -6.02 -10.28
N ASN A 36 0.59 -6.29 -10.13
CA ASN A 36 -0.45 -5.70 -10.98
C ASN A 36 -1.02 -4.41 -10.41
N ARG A 37 -1.43 -3.49 -11.31
CA ARG A 37 -2.07 -2.20 -10.96
C ARG A 37 -1.26 -1.42 -9.91
N VAL A 38 0.05 -1.36 -10.13
CA VAL A 38 1.00 -0.57 -9.33
C VAL A 38 0.63 0.90 -9.44
N PHE A 39 0.54 1.60 -8.32
CA PHE A 39 0.30 3.04 -8.28
C PHE A 39 1.30 3.80 -7.41
N MET A 40 2.17 3.10 -6.69
CA MET A 40 3.27 3.68 -5.94
C MET A 40 4.49 2.80 -6.07
N VAL A 41 5.62 3.42 -6.41
CA VAL A 41 6.94 2.79 -6.48
C VAL A 41 7.92 3.73 -5.81
N TRP A 42 8.71 3.19 -4.89
CA TRP A 42 9.79 3.91 -4.24
C TRP A 42 11.14 3.58 -4.89
N TRP A 43 12.15 4.39 -4.59
CA TRP A 43 13.49 4.15 -5.10
C TRP A 43 14.06 2.82 -4.56
N LYS A 44 14.95 2.19 -5.33
CA LYS A 44 15.59 0.93 -4.96
C LYS A 44 16.69 1.17 -3.93
N ASP A 45 16.50 0.67 -2.73
CA ASP A 45 17.52 0.66 -1.69
C ASP A 45 18.67 -0.31 -2.05
N PRO A 46 19.93 0.15 -2.15
CA PRO A 46 21.07 -0.72 -2.36
C PRO A 46 21.36 -1.62 -1.15
N GLU A 47 20.92 -1.25 0.05
CA GLU A 47 21.15 -1.98 1.31
C GLU A 47 19.85 -2.16 2.09
N PRO A 48 18.89 -2.96 1.55
CA PRO A 48 17.54 -3.02 2.09
C PRO A 48 17.49 -3.69 3.47
N TYR A 49 16.72 -3.08 4.37
CA TYR A 49 16.42 -3.67 5.68
C TYR A 49 15.49 -4.88 5.56
N LYS A 50 15.65 -5.84 6.48
CA LYS A 50 14.69 -6.94 6.63
C LYS A 50 13.39 -6.41 7.28
N VAL A 51 12.30 -6.41 6.51
CA VAL A 51 10.97 -6.10 7.02
C VAL A 51 10.43 -7.30 7.82
N ASN A 52 10.15 -7.10 9.11
CA ASN A 52 9.65 -8.15 10.00
C ASN A 52 8.18 -7.97 10.41
N GLY A 53 7.56 -6.84 10.07
CA GLY A 53 6.17 -6.54 10.44
C GLY A 53 5.62 -5.36 9.65
N ILE A 54 4.29 -5.28 9.62
CA ILE A 54 3.54 -4.18 9.01
C ILE A 54 2.53 -3.69 10.05
N ALA A 55 2.37 -2.38 10.13
CA ALA A 55 1.29 -1.74 10.87
C ALA A 55 0.44 -0.92 9.90
N ILE A 56 -0.86 -0.87 10.16
CA ILE A 56 -1.82 -0.12 9.35
C ILE A 56 -2.64 0.75 10.29
N SER A 57 -2.80 2.02 9.93
CA SER A 57 -3.66 2.98 10.63
C SER A 57 -4.42 3.83 9.62
N THR A 58 -5.49 4.46 10.09
CA THR A 58 -6.19 5.50 9.33
C THR A 58 -5.57 6.88 9.60
N GLY A 59 -5.83 7.83 8.70
CA GLY A 59 -5.50 9.24 8.92
C GLY A 59 -6.41 9.88 9.96
N PHE A 60 -6.05 11.08 10.44
CA PHE A 60 -6.78 11.79 11.49
C PHE A 60 -8.27 11.93 11.15
N GLY A 61 -9.14 11.43 12.04
CA GLY A 61 -10.60 11.49 11.89
C GLY A 61 -11.21 10.46 10.93
N ALA A 62 -10.42 9.61 10.27
CA ALA A 62 -10.92 8.58 9.39
C ALA A 62 -11.14 7.23 10.11
N GLU A 63 -12.26 6.58 9.83
CA GLU A 63 -12.53 5.20 10.24
C GLU A 63 -12.08 4.20 9.17
N GLY A 64 -11.71 2.99 9.58
CA GLY A 64 -11.23 1.96 8.66
C GLY A 64 -11.50 0.55 9.17
N LYS A 65 -11.78 -0.36 8.25
CA LYS A 65 -11.93 -1.80 8.51
C LYS A 65 -10.95 -2.54 7.63
N TRP A 66 -10.16 -3.43 8.23
CA TRP A 66 -9.14 -4.21 7.53
C TRP A 66 -9.46 -5.70 7.59
N LYS A 67 -9.14 -6.41 6.51
CA LYS A 67 -9.17 -7.88 6.44
C LYS A 67 -7.83 -8.34 5.88
N PHE A 68 -7.24 -9.33 6.51
CA PHE A 68 -5.96 -9.93 6.15
C PHE A 68 -6.17 -11.34 5.61
#